data_AF-A0A841GI29-F1
#
_entry.id   AF-A0A841GI29-F1
#
_cell.length_a   1.000
_cell.length_b   1.000
_cell.length_c   1.000
_cell.angle_alpha   90.00
_cell.angle_beta   90.00
_cell.angle_gamma   90.00
#
_symmetry.space_group_name_H-M   'P 1'
#
loop_
_entity.id
_entity.type
_entity.pdbx_description
1 polymer ?
#
loop_
_entity_poly.entity_id
_entity_poly.type
_entity_poly.pdbx_seq_one_letter_code
_entity_poly.pdbx_strand_id
1 'polypeptide(L)'
;MLVKFVGSIKYLLGKSNIEVCFKDENDLLEQISKKLNKEILIKIDKENKKTFLIINDEQKIKLSVVILNNGENILRKNKIEDGELAIILPVGGG
;
A
#
# COMPACT_ATOMS: atom_id res chain seq x y z
N MET A 1 -0.22 7.78 11.14
CA MET A 1 0.68 7.05 10.22
C MET A 1 0.99 7.84 8.96
N LEU A 2 2.26 7.84 8.56
CA LEU A 2 2.74 8.34 7.26
C LEU A 2 2.81 7.19 6.26
N VAL A 3 2.05 7.26 5.17
CA VAL A 3 2.09 6.29 4.08
C VAL A 3 2.94 6.86 2.94
N LYS A 4 4.00 6.15 2.55
CA LYS A 4 4.93 6.54 1.48
C LYS A 4 4.75 5.66 0.25
N PHE A 5 4.71 6.29 -0.91
CA PHE A 5 4.61 5.63 -2.22
C PHE A 5 5.96 5.71 -2.93
N VAL A 6 6.61 4.57 -3.10
CA VAL A 6 8.00 4.50 -3.59
C VAL A 6 8.05 3.85 -4.98
N GLY A 7 8.90 4.41 -5.85
CA GLY A 7 9.03 3.98 -7.25
C GLY A 7 8.03 4.68 -8.16
N SER A 8 7.64 4.02 -9.25
CA SER A 8 6.72 4.61 -10.24
C SER A 8 5.24 4.62 -9.79
N ILE A 9 4.91 3.97 -8.68
CA ILE A 9 3.55 3.95 -8.12
C ILE A 9 3.05 5.35 -7.71
N LYS A 10 3.96 6.26 -7.33
CA LYS A 10 3.61 7.65 -7.00
C LYS A 10 2.97 8.40 -8.18
N TYR A 11 3.32 8.06 -9.42
CA TYR A 11 2.74 8.66 -10.61
C TYR A 11 1.33 8.12 -10.89
N LEU A 12 1.12 6.82 -10.63
CA LEU A 12 -0.21 6.20 -10.75
C LEU A 12 -1.19 6.73 -9.68
N LEU A 13 -0.69 7.00 -8.48
CA LEU A 13 -1.48 7.49 -7.35
C LEU A 13 -1.54 9.02 -7.27
N GLY A 14 -0.73 9.73 -8.05
CA GLY A 14 -0.66 11.20 -8.06
C GLY A 14 -0.05 11.83 -6.80
N LYS A 15 0.43 11.03 -5.83
CA LYS A 15 1.03 11.50 -4.57
C LYS A 15 2.24 10.64 -4.21
N SER A 16 3.25 11.27 -3.61
CA SER A 16 4.44 10.58 -3.08
C SER A 16 4.25 10.09 -1.65
N ASN A 17 3.39 10.75 -0.86
CA ASN A 17 3.02 10.33 0.48
C ASN A 17 1.66 10.92 0.88
N ILE A 18 1.07 10.34 1.92
CA ILE A 18 -0.13 10.83 2.60
C ILE A 18 -0.01 10.55 4.10
N GLU A 19 -0.67 11.39 4.91
CA GLU A 19 -0.89 11.10 6.33
C GLU A 19 -2.31 10.60 6.56
N VAL A 20 -2.40 9.52 7.34
CA VAL A 20 -3.66 8.88 7.71
C VAL A 20 -3.68 8.61 9.21
N CYS A 21 -4.85 8.84 9.82
CA CYS A 21 -5.18 8.37 11.16
C CYS A 21 -6.15 7.22 11.00
N PHE A 22 -5.85 6.07 11.62
CA PHE A 22 -6.68 4.88 11.48
C PHE A 22 -6.94 4.24 12.86
N LYS A 23 -8.10 3.63 13.02
CA LYS A 23 -8.47 2.85 14.22
C LYS A 23 -8.11 1.37 14.09
N ASP A 24 -8.29 0.82 12.89
CA ASP A 24 -8.03 -0.58 12.54
C ASP A 24 -7.61 -0.70 11.06
N GLU A 25 -7.31 -1.92 10.61
CA GLU A 25 -6.82 -2.18 9.24
C GLU A 25 -7.85 -1.85 8.15
N ASN A 26 -9.15 -2.00 8.43
CA ASN A 26 -10.19 -1.66 7.46
C ASN A 26 -10.29 -0.14 7.30
N ASP A 27 -10.30 0.59 8.42
CA ASP A 27 -10.27 2.06 8.41
C ASP A 27 -9.00 2.58 7.73
N LEU A 28 -7.84 1.94 7.91
CA LEU A 28 -6.60 2.33 7.22
C LEU A 28 -6.77 2.39 5.69
N LEU A 29 -7.33 1.33 5.09
CA LEU A 29 -7.54 1.27 3.64
C LEU A 29 -8.57 2.30 3.17
N GLU A 30 -9.62 2.51 3.95
CA GLU A 30 -10.63 3.52 3.67
C GLU A 30 -10.03 4.93 3.69
N GLN A 31 -9.20 5.25 4.69
CA GLN A 31 -8.51 6.53 4.80
C GLN A 31 -7.52 6.75 3.65
N ILE A 32 -6.75 5.74 3.28
CA ILE A 32 -5.85 5.78 2.12
C ILE A 32 -6.66 6.08 0.85
N SER A 33 -7.76 5.35 0.63
CA SER A 33 -8.62 5.52 -0.53
C SER A 33 -9.21 6.94 -0.61
N LYS A 34 -9.72 7.47 0.51
CA LYS A 34 -10.22 8.85 0.60
C LYS A 34 -9.14 9.88 0.31
N LYS A 35 -7.94 9.74 0.87
CA LYS A 35 -6.84 10.70 0.68
C LYS A 35 -6.31 10.71 -0.76
N LEU A 36 -6.44 9.60 -1.47
CA LEU A 36 -6.03 9.46 -2.87
C LEU A 36 -7.16 9.72 -3.85
N ASN A 37 -8.41 9.82 -3.38
CA ASN A 37 -9.61 9.88 -4.21
C ASN A 37 -9.67 8.72 -5.22
N LYS A 38 -9.30 7.52 -4.77
CA LYS A 38 -9.24 6.27 -5.57
C LYS A 38 -9.62 5.10 -4.68
N GLU A 39 -10.37 4.13 -5.21
CA GLU A 39 -10.63 2.89 -4.48
C GLU A 39 -9.36 2.01 -4.50
N ILE A 40 -8.78 1.79 -3.32
CA ILE A 40 -7.52 1.06 -3.18
C ILE A 40 -7.71 -0.11 -2.22
N LEU A 41 -7.27 -1.29 -2.67
CA LEU A 41 -7.28 -2.50 -1.86
C LEU A 41 -5.88 -3.09 -1.80
N ILE A 42 -5.54 -3.66 -0.64
CA ILE A 42 -4.30 -4.42 -0.45
C ILE A 42 -4.67 -5.89 -0.33
N LYS A 43 -4.11 -6.72 -1.20
CA LYS A 43 -4.23 -8.18 -1.12
C LYS A 43 -2.90 -8.78 -0.67
N ILE A 44 -2.93 -9.45 0.48
CA ILE A 44 -1.79 -10.20 1.02
C ILE A 44 -1.96 -11.67 0.67
N ASP A 45 -1.07 -12.20 -0.15
CA ASP A 45 -1.02 -13.62 -0.52
C ASP A 45 0.13 -14.29 0.25
N LYS A 46 -0.21 -14.85 1.42
CA LYS A 46 0.77 -15.49 2.32
C LYS A 46 1.34 -16.79 1.73
N GLU A 47 0.55 -17.53 0.95
CA GLU A 47 0.99 -18.79 0.33
C GLU A 47 2.10 -18.53 -0.69
N ASN A 48 1.90 -17.54 -1.56
CA ASN A 48 2.87 -17.17 -2.59
C ASN A 48 3.89 -16.12 -2.12
N LYS A 49 3.84 -15.70 -0.85
CA LYS A 49 4.68 -14.65 -0.24
C LYS A 49 4.71 -13.36 -1.06
N LYS A 50 3.54 -12.91 -1.55
CA LYS A 50 3.39 -11.70 -2.37
C LYS A 50 2.35 -10.75 -1.78
N THR A 51 2.55 -9.46 -2.01
CA THR A 51 1.55 -8.43 -1.73
C THR A 51 1.17 -7.73 -3.02
N PHE A 52 -0.11 -7.38 -3.15
CA PHE A 52 -0.64 -6.69 -4.31
C PHE A 52 -1.40 -5.43 -3.89
N LEU A 53 -1.15 -4.34 -4.61
CA LEU A 53 -2.01 -3.17 -4.59
C LEU A 53 -2.99 -3.27 -5.75
N ILE A 54 -4.27 -3.18 -5.45
CA ILE A 54 -5.34 -3.16 -6.44
C ILE A 54 -5.93 -1.76 -6.43
N ILE A 55 -5.94 -1.11 -7.59
CA ILE A 55 -6.55 0.21 -7.80
C ILE A 55 -7.80 -0.03 -8.66
N ASN A 56 -8.98 0.15 -8.07
CA ASN A 56 -10.28 0.01 -8.73
C ASN A 56 -10.76 1.41 -9.15
N ASP A 57 -10.21 1.93 -10.23
CA ASP A 57 -10.67 3.19 -10.84
C ASP A 57 -11.39 2.87 -12.17
N GLU A 58 -11.35 3.75 -13.17
CA GLU A 58 -11.85 3.49 -14.54
C GLU A 58 -11.38 2.14 -15.11
N GLN A 59 -10.15 1.72 -14.76
CA GLN A 59 -9.63 0.40 -15.07
C GLN A 59 -9.03 -0.24 -13.82
N LYS A 60 -9.33 -1.53 -13.63
CA LYS A 60 -8.80 -2.31 -12.53
C LYS A 60 -7.32 -2.64 -12.78
N ILE A 61 -6.44 -2.00 -12.01
CA ILE A 61 -5.00 -2.23 -12.07
C ILE A 61 -4.58 -3.09 -10.87
N LYS A 62 -3.84 -4.16 -11.11
CA LYS A 62 -3.25 -5.02 -10.06
C LYS A 62 -1.73 -4.98 -10.17
N LEU A 63 -1.07 -4.48 -9.13
CA LEU A 63 0.39 -4.35 -9.07
C LEU A 63 0.96 -5.25 -7.98
N SER A 64 2.01 -6.00 -8.30
CA SER A 64 2.82 -6.68 -7.28
C SER A 64 3.69 -5.65 -6.58
N VAL A 65 3.51 -5.49 -5.27
CA VAL A 65 4.21 -4.49 -4.45
C VAL A 65 4.95 -5.16 -3.31
N VAL A 66 5.87 -4.42 -2.69
CA VAL A 66 6.43 -4.73 -1.37
C VAL A 66 5.89 -3.69 -0.39
N ILE A 67 5.32 -4.15 0.71
CA ILE A 67 4.78 -3.27 1.75
C ILE A 67 5.58 -3.46 3.02
N LEU A 68 6.15 -2.37 3.51
CA LEU A 68 6.90 -2.34 4.76
C LEU A 68 6.12 -1.49 5.78
N ASN A 69 5.85 -2.03 6.96
CA ASN A 69 5.34 -1.27 8.09
C ASN A 69 6.43 -1.15 9.15
N ASN A 70 6.86 0.08 9.42
CA ASN A 70 7.99 0.39 10.28
C ASN A 70 9.28 -0.37 9.87
N GLY A 71 9.54 -0.43 8.57
CA GLY A 71 10.73 -1.10 7.99
C GLY A 71 10.63 -2.62 7.85
N GLU A 72 9.60 -3.26 8.43
CA GLU A 72 9.40 -4.71 8.36
C GLU A 72 8.35 -5.08 7.30
N ASN A 73 8.60 -6.14 6.53
CA ASN A 73 7.66 -6.62 5.52
C ASN A 73 6.36 -7.10 6.16
N ILE A 74 5.22 -6.59 5.68
CA ILE A 74 3.89 -6.92 6.20
C ILE A 74 3.58 -8.43 6.14
N LEU A 75 4.20 -9.18 5.23
CA LEU A 75 4.08 -10.65 5.15
C LEU A 75 4.58 -11.36 6.42
N ARG A 76 5.45 -10.71 7.21
CA ARG A 76 6.01 -11.23 8.46
C ARG A 76 5.30 -10.67 9.70
N LYS A 77 4.41 -9.69 9.53
CA LYS A 77 3.69 -9.06 10.63
C LYS A 77 2.30 -9.67 10.83
N ASN A 78 1.86 -9.65 12.08
CA ASN A 78 0.51 -10.07 12.48
C ASN A 78 -0.49 -8.91 12.50
N LYS A 79 0.00 -7.67 12.58
CA LYS A 79 -0.80 -6.45 12.62
C LYS A 79 -0.03 -5.27 12.03
N ILE A 80 -0.76 -4.30 11.50
CA ILE A 80 -0.21 -2.98 11.14
C ILE A 80 -0.15 -2.08 12.37
N GLU A 81 0.97 -1.41 12.57
CA GLU A 81 1.23 -0.50 13.70
C GLU A 81 1.37 0.94 13.20
N ASP A 82 0.98 1.91 14.03
CA ASP A 82 1.19 3.32 13.72
C ASP A 82 2.69 3.65 13.54
N GLY A 83 2.99 4.70 12.77
CA GLY A 83 4.34 5.05 12.33
C GLY A 83 4.40 5.24 10.81
N GLU A 84 5.23 4.45 10.13
CA GLU A 84 5.44 4.51 8.69
C GLU A 84 4.91 3.26 7.97
N LEU A 85 4.26 3.46 6.83
CA LEU A 85 3.88 2.41 5.88
C LEU A 85 4.43 2.74 4.49
N ALA A 86 5.45 2.02 4.03
CA ALA A 86 6.00 2.20 2.70
C ALA A 86 5.39 1.17 1.73
N ILE A 87 4.76 1.65 0.66
CA ILE A 87 4.24 0.85 -0.45
C ILE A 87 5.18 1.06 -1.64
N ILE A 88 5.89 0.00 -2.00
CA ILE A 88 7.01 0.04 -2.94
C ILE A 88 6.64 -0.79 -4.16
N LEU A 89 6.68 -0.18 -5.34
CA LEU A 89 6.63 -0.95 -6.58
C LEU A 89 8.07 -1.35 -6.97
N PRO A 90 8.43 -2.65 -6.89
CA PRO A 90 9.77 -3.09 -7.25
C PRO A 90 10.02 -2.84 -8.74
N VAL A 91 11.17 -2.27 -9.07
CA VAL A 91 11.65 -2.23 -10.46
C VAL A 91 12.29 -3.59 -10.76
N GLY A 92 11.95 -4.18 -11.91
CA GLY A 92 12.64 -5.38 -12.38
C GLY A 92 14.12 -5.03 -12.61
N GLY A 93 15.01 -5.57 -11.79
CA GLY A 93 16.43 -5.61 -12.12
C GLY A 93 16.58 -6.55 -13.30
N GLY A 94 17.02 -6.02 -14.45
CA GLY A 94 17.38 -6.81 -15.62
C GLY A 94 18.60 -7.70 -15.37
#